data_AF-A0A2G5ULL4-F1
#
_entry.id   AF-A0A2G5ULL4-F1
#
_cell.length_a   1.000
_cell.length_b   1.000
_cell.length_c   1.000
_cell.angle_alpha   90.00
_cell.angle_beta   90.00
_cell.angle_gamma   90.00
#
_symmetry.space_group_name_H-M   'P 1'
#
loop_
_entity.id
_entity.type
_entity.pdbx_description
1 polymer ?
#
loop_
_entity_poly.entity_id
_entity_poly.type
_entity_poly.pdbx_seq_one_letter_code
_entity_poly.pdbx_strand_id
1 'polypeptide(L)'
;MKVKMTRHEVQKQLEEFDASYAFDVEEIHANQVMGTMMNVAFQFKQVPKDQRIRHYQIAHQHIQELLKDPEPDVDYSNMSGNELVKCYESIDERAAELERLREEVKEEKEEACEDVEDVYWDYVGPKEYLIIMCDSILDSVTGFLTTMMNMISEKEEEDADDELLIIV
;
A
#
# COMPACT_ATOMS: atom_id res chain seq x y z
N MET A 1 -23.91 -18.11 16.83
CA MET A 1 -24.45 -17.00 17.65
C MET A 1 -24.84 -15.90 16.66
N LYS A 2 -26.14 -15.57 16.50
CA LYS A 2 -26.54 -14.53 15.53
C LYS A 2 -26.27 -13.16 16.14
N VAL A 3 -25.16 -12.53 15.75
CA VAL A 3 -24.87 -11.14 16.10
C VAL A 3 -25.92 -10.28 15.39
N LYS A 4 -26.66 -9.48 16.16
CA LYS A 4 -27.72 -8.63 15.63
C LYS A 4 -27.13 -7.25 15.43
N MET A 5 -26.51 -7.02 14.27
CA MET A 5 -25.99 -5.71 13.88
C MET A 5 -27.11 -4.83 13.32
N THR A 6 -27.01 -3.54 13.59
CA THR A 6 -27.83 -2.49 13.00
C THR A 6 -27.33 -2.15 11.60
N ARG A 7 -28.20 -1.54 10.77
CA ARG A 7 -27.82 -1.07 9.44
C ARG A 7 -26.59 -0.15 9.48
N HIS A 8 -26.55 0.76 10.46
CA HIS A 8 -25.46 1.72 10.60
C HIS A 8 -24.13 1.03 10.94
N GLU A 9 -24.16 0.02 11.82
CA GLU A 9 -22.94 -0.76 12.14
C GLU A 9 -22.41 -1.54 10.92
N VAL A 10 -23.31 -2.12 10.11
CA VAL A 10 -22.90 -2.83 8.88
C VAL A 10 -22.29 -1.88 7.86
N GLN A 11 -22.92 -0.71 7.65
CA GLN A 11 -22.40 0.31 6.75
C GLN A 11 -21.01 0.78 7.18
N LYS A 12 -20.85 1.11 8.46
CA LYS A 12 -19.57 1.58 8.99
C LYS A 12 -18.46 0.55 8.80
N GLN A 13 -18.74 -0.74 9.05
CA GLN A 13 -17.74 -1.79 8.86
C GLN A 13 -17.37 -1.97 7.38
N LEU A 14 -18.31 -1.79 6.45
CA LEU A 14 -18.03 -1.83 5.02
C LEU A 14 -17.14 -0.67 4.57
N GLU A 15 -17.45 0.55 5.00
CA GLU A 15 -16.66 1.74 4.72
C GLU A 15 -15.23 1.61 5.28
N GLU A 16 -15.09 1.17 6.54
CA GLU A 16 -13.79 0.93 7.17
C GLU A 16 -13.01 -0.19 6.47
N PHE A 17 -13.68 -1.28 6.07
CA PHE A 17 -13.05 -2.38 5.35
C PHE A 17 -12.57 -1.96 3.96
N ASP A 18 -13.39 -1.25 3.19
CA ASP A 18 -13.03 -0.81 1.84
C ASP A 18 -11.85 0.15 1.84
N ALA A 19 -11.83 1.10 2.78
CA ALA A 19 -10.72 2.03 2.95
C ALA A 19 -9.41 1.28 3.28
N SER A 20 -9.47 0.31 4.20
CA SER A 20 -8.31 -0.53 4.54
C SER A 20 -7.89 -1.43 3.38
N TYR A 21 -8.86 -2.03 2.67
CA TYR A 21 -8.62 -2.94 1.56
C TYR A 21 -7.92 -2.23 0.39
N ALA A 22 -8.40 -1.02 0.04
CA ALA A 22 -7.78 -0.23 -1.02
C ALA A 22 -6.32 0.12 -0.69
N PHE A 23 -6.05 0.56 0.55
CA PHE A 23 -4.69 0.82 1.02
C PHE A 23 -3.80 -0.43 0.97
N ASP A 24 -4.31 -1.56 1.46
CA ASP A 24 -3.54 -2.81 1.48
C ASP A 24 -3.20 -3.30 0.06
N VAL A 25 -4.14 -3.19 -0.90
CA VAL A 25 -3.90 -3.55 -2.31
C VAL A 25 -2.84 -2.63 -2.92
N GLU A 26 -2.91 -1.33 -2.64
CA GLU A 26 -1.88 -0.37 -3.07
C GLU A 26 -0.50 -0.75 -2.50
N GLU A 27 -0.43 -1.03 -1.19
CA GLU A 27 0.81 -1.44 -0.52
C GLU A 27 1.41 -2.72 -1.13
N ILE A 28 0.58 -3.71 -1.45
CA ILE A 28 1.00 -4.96 -2.10
C ILE A 28 1.66 -4.67 -3.45
N HIS A 29 1.02 -3.89 -4.31
CA HIS A 29 1.58 -3.56 -5.62
C HIS A 29 2.85 -2.69 -5.52
N ALA A 30 2.89 -1.74 -4.59
CA ALA A 30 4.09 -0.94 -4.32
C ALA A 30 5.28 -1.85 -3.90
N ASN A 31 5.02 -2.81 -3.02
CA ASN A 31 6.01 -3.80 -2.59
C ASN A 31 6.51 -4.68 -3.75
N GLN A 32 5.63 -5.11 -4.65
CA GLN A 32 6.01 -5.89 -5.84
C GLN A 32 6.89 -5.11 -6.81
N VAL A 33 6.56 -3.84 -7.06
CA VAL A 33 7.39 -2.93 -7.86
C VAL A 33 8.78 -2.80 -7.23
N MET A 34 8.83 -2.52 -5.93
CA MET A 34 10.08 -2.34 -5.20
C MET A 34 10.94 -3.62 -5.24
N GLY A 35 10.37 -4.77 -4.90
CA GLY A 35 11.08 -6.05 -4.91
C GLY A 35 11.63 -6.40 -6.30
N THR A 36 10.80 -6.27 -7.34
CA THR A 36 11.21 -6.54 -8.72
C THR A 36 12.36 -5.64 -9.16
N MET A 37 12.28 -4.35 -8.87
CA MET A 37 13.31 -3.38 -9.26
C MET A 37 14.61 -3.55 -8.45
N MET A 38 14.51 -3.90 -7.17
CA MET A 38 15.68 -4.23 -6.34
C MET A 38 16.42 -5.45 -6.89
N ASN A 39 15.71 -6.53 -7.23
CA ASN A 39 16.34 -7.72 -7.82
C ASN A 39 17.14 -7.40 -9.08
N VAL A 40 16.56 -6.61 -9.98
CA VAL A 40 17.27 -6.19 -11.20
C VAL A 40 18.47 -5.31 -10.87
N ALA A 41 18.37 -4.41 -9.91
CA ALA A 41 19.47 -3.53 -9.52
C ALA A 41 20.64 -4.33 -8.91
N PHE A 42 20.34 -5.26 -8.01
CA PHE A 42 21.35 -6.06 -7.31
C PHE A 42 22.03 -7.08 -8.23
N GLN A 43 21.26 -7.75 -9.08
CA GLN A 43 21.78 -8.80 -9.94
C GLN A 43 22.03 -8.31 -11.38
N PHE A 44 22.05 -6.99 -11.63
CA PHE A 44 22.08 -6.42 -12.98
C PHE A 44 23.15 -7.02 -13.92
N LYS A 45 24.34 -7.27 -13.39
CA LYS A 45 25.49 -7.84 -14.12
C LYS A 45 25.35 -9.33 -14.39
N GLN A 46 24.57 -10.04 -13.58
CA GLN A 46 24.41 -11.50 -13.59
C GLN A 46 23.17 -11.92 -14.40
N VAL A 47 22.11 -11.10 -14.39
CA VAL A 47 20.85 -11.35 -15.10
C VAL A 47 21.02 -11.00 -16.59
N PRO A 48 20.77 -11.94 -17.52
CA PRO A 48 20.75 -11.68 -18.96
C PRO A 48 19.77 -10.57 -19.37
N LYS A 49 20.05 -9.90 -20.51
CA LYS A 49 19.27 -8.72 -20.95
C LYS A 49 17.77 -9.03 -21.13
N ASP A 50 17.45 -10.19 -21.66
CA ASP A 50 16.09 -10.70 -21.87
C ASP A 50 15.34 -10.90 -20.54
N GLN A 51 16.00 -11.45 -19.52
CA GLN A 51 15.42 -11.56 -18.18
C GLN A 51 15.22 -10.19 -17.53
N ARG A 52 16.18 -9.26 -17.65
CA ARG A 52 15.99 -7.87 -17.16
C ARG A 52 14.79 -7.18 -17.81
N ILE A 53 14.59 -7.38 -19.13
CA ILE A 53 13.41 -6.86 -19.84
C ILE A 53 12.12 -7.44 -19.24
N ARG A 54 12.08 -8.74 -18.95
CA ARG A 54 10.92 -9.38 -18.30
C ARG A 54 10.63 -8.76 -16.94
N HIS A 55 11.65 -8.54 -16.11
CA HIS A 55 11.46 -7.87 -14.82
C HIS A 55 10.94 -6.42 -14.97
N TYR A 56 11.44 -5.66 -15.94
CA TYR A 56 10.89 -4.32 -16.20
C TYR A 56 9.42 -4.36 -16.65
N GLN A 57 9.04 -5.38 -17.42
CA GLN A 57 7.64 -5.56 -17.82
C GLN A 57 6.74 -5.90 -16.62
N ILE A 58 7.22 -6.75 -15.71
CA ILE A 58 6.50 -7.08 -14.47
C ILE A 58 6.36 -5.84 -13.59
N ALA A 59 7.45 -5.12 -13.33
CA ALA A 59 7.40 -3.87 -12.56
C ALA A 59 6.46 -2.83 -13.21
N HIS A 60 6.50 -2.70 -14.53
CA HIS A 60 5.59 -1.83 -15.26
C HIS A 60 4.12 -2.24 -15.09
N GLN A 61 3.80 -3.54 -15.09
CA GLN A 61 2.45 -4.02 -14.85
C GLN A 61 1.95 -3.62 -13.45
N HIS A 62 2.74 -3.80 -12.40
CA HIS A 62 2.35 -3.36 -11.06
C HIS A 62 2.24 -1.84 -10.92
N ILE A 63 3.11 -1.08 -11.60
CA ILE A 63 2.96 0.38 -11.71
C ILE A 63 1.64 0.75 -12.39
N GLN A 64 1.23 0.02 -13.43
CA GLN A 64 -0.05 0.27 -14.07
C GLN A 64 -1.22 0.01 -13.13
N GLU A 65 -1.16 -1.00 -12.28
CA GLU A 65 -2.17 -1.25 -11.24
C GLU A 65 -2.24 -0.10 -10.22
N LEU A 66 -1.09 0.39 -9.73
CA LEU A 66 -1.02 1.54 -8.81
C LEU A 66 -1.56 2.85 -9.41
N LEU A 67 -1.40 3.02 -10.73
CA LEU A 67 -1.82 4.23 -11.44
C LEU A 67 -3.26 4.14 -11.97
N LYS A 68 -3.98 3.04 -11.71
CA LYS A 68 -5.41 3.00 -12.03
C LYS A 68 -6.14 4.01 -11.16
N ASP A 69 -7.16 4.63 -11.73
CA ASP A 69 -8.07 5.44 -10.96
C ASP A 69 -8.64 4.59 -9.81
N PRO A 70 -8.73 5.13 -8.58
CA PRO A 70 -9.32 4.41 -7.48
C PRO A 70 -10.73 3.97 -7.86
N GLU A 71 -11.13 2.77 -7.40
CA GLU A 71 -12.51 2.36 -7.56
C GLU A 71 -13.42 3.44 -6.95
N PRO A 72 -14.52 3.80 -7.64
CA PRO A 72 -15.41 4.84 -7.13
C PRO A 72 -15.96 4.43 -5.76
N ASP A 73 -15.90 5.36 -4.80
CA ASP A 73 -16.44 5.16 -3.46
C ASP A 73 -17.86 4.59 -3.53
N VAL A 74 -18.06 3.43 -2.91
CA VAL A 74 -19.36 2.77 -2.88
C VAL A 74 -20.26 3.52 -1.89
N ASP A 75 -21.34 4.11 -2.40
CA ASP A 75 -22.32 4.79 -1.56
C ASP A 75 -23.24 3.79 -0.82
N TYR A 76 -22.75 3.30 0.31
CA TYR A 76 -23.48 2.39 1.19
C TYR A 76 -24.72 3.02 1.85
N SER A 77 -24.80 4.36 1.89
CA SER A 77 -25.89 5.10 2.54
C SER A 77 -27.20 4.96 1.76
N ASN A 78 -27.11 4.91 0.43
CA ASN A 78 -28.24 4.78 -0.48
C ASN A 78 -28.56 3.34 -0.90
N MET A 79 -27.74 2.38 -0.48
CA MET A 79 -27.89 0.96 -0.79
C MET A 79 -29.06 0.32 -0.01
N SER A 80 -29.78 -0.63 -0.63
CA SER A 80 -30.85 -1.35 0.07
C SER A 80 -30.29 -2.29 1.14
N GLY A 81 -31.11 -2.63 2.15
CA GLY A 81 -30.66 -3.53 3.23
C GLY A 81 -30.19 -4.91 2.74
N ASN A 82 -30.77 -5.44 1.66
CA ASN A 82 -30.35 -6.72 1.09
C ASN A 82 -29.02 -6.61 0.33
N GLU A 83 -28.79 -5.50 -0.37
CA GLU A 83 -27.53 -5.24 -1.06
C GLU A 83 -26.40 -5.03 -0.03
N LEU A 84 -26.67 -4.26 1.03
CA LEU A 84 -25.72 -4.03 2.11
C LEU A 84 -25.28 -5.33 2.79
N VAL A 85 -26.23 -6.25 3.04
CA VAL A 85 -25.91 -7.57 3.62
C VAL A 85 -25.06 -8.39 2.66
N LYS A 86 -25.32 -8.36 1.35
CA LYS A 86 -24.48 -9.06 0.37
C LYS A 86 -23.07 -8.50 0.32
N CYS A 87 -22.92 -7.18 0.32
CA CYS A 87 -21.60 -6.55 0.41
C CYS A 87 -20.88 -6.98 1.70
N TYR A 88 -21.59 -7.00 2.82
CA TYR A 88 -21.03 -7.43 4.10
C TYR A 88 -20.60 -8.90 4.08
N GLU A 89 -21.41 -9.79 3.50
CA GLU A 89 -21.06 -11.21 3.35
C GLU A 89 -19.86 -11.42 2.41
N SER A 90 -19.56 -10.49 1.50
CA SER A 90 -18.38 -10.55 0.62
C SER A 90 -17.06 -10.15 1.27
N ILE A 91 -17.09 -9.57 2.49
CA ILE A 91 -15.88 -9.14 3.20
C ILE A 91 -14.91 -10.31 3.37
N ASP A 92 -15.41 -11.47 3.78
CA ASP A 92 -14.57 -12.66 4.02
C ASP A 92 -13.87 -13.13 2.73
N GLU A 93 -14.56 -13.09 1.59
CA GLU A 93 -14.00 -13.47 0.28
C GLU A 93 -12.92 -12.48 -0.16
N ARG A 94 -13.17 -11.18 0.00
CA ARG A 94 -12.19 -10.13 -0.34
C ARG A 94 -10.98 -10.16 0.59
N ALA A 95 -11.18 -10.40 1.89
CA ALA A 95 -10.09 -10.57 2.84
C ALA A 95 -9.24 -11.80 2.52
N ALA A 96 -9.86 -12.92 2.11
CA ALA A 96 -9.13 -14.11 1.68
C ALA A 96 -8.30 -13.86 0.41
N GLU A 97 -8.83 -13.07 -0.55
CA GLU A 97 -8.05 -12.67 -1.73
C GLU A 97 -6.87 -11.77 -1.35
N LEU A 98 -7.07 -10.85 -0.41
CA LEU A 98 -5.99 -10.00 0.09
C LEU A 98 -4.87 -10.83 0.73
N GLU A 99 -5.23 -11.82 1.55
CA GLU A 99 -4.26 -12.73 2.16
C GLU A 99 -3.50 -13.54 1.10
N ARG A 100 -4.20 -14.03 0.08
CA ARG A 100 -3.59 -14.74 -1.06
C ARG A 100 -2.56 -13.87 -1.76
N LEU A 101 -2.90 -12.61 -2.05
CA LEU A 101 -1.97 -11.65 -2.67
C LEU A 101 -0.76 -11.37 -1.77
N ARG A 102 -0.95 -11.26 -0.44
CA ARG A 102 0.16 -11.08 0.51
C ARG A 102 1.12 -12.27 0.51
N GLU A 103 0.61 -13.49 0.49
CA GLU A 103 1.44 -14.70 0.43
C GLU A 103 2.18 -14.81 -0.91
N GLU A 104 1.56 -14.45 -2.05
CA GLU A 104 2.27 -14.39 -3.34
C GLU A 104 3.47 -13.45 -3.29
N VAL A 105 3.31 -12.24 -2.73
CA VAL A 105 4.43 -11.29 -2.56
C VAL A 105 5.51 -11.83 -1.63
N LYS A 106 5.13 -12.58 -0.61
CA LYS A 106 6.06 -13.16 0.35
C LYS A 106 6.87 -14.29 -0.28
N GLU A 107 6.25 -15.18 -1.03
CA GLU A 107 6.94 -16.24 -1.80
C GLU A 107 7.92 -15.62 -2.81
N GLU A 108 7.50 -14.57 -3.54
CA GLU A 108 8.39 -13.84 -4.46
C GLU A 108 9.58 -13.18 -3.73
N LYS A 109 9.37 -12.65 -2.51
CA LYS A 109 10.44 -12.09 -1.69
C LYS A 109 11.37 -13.16 -1.14
N GLU A 110 10.87 -14.31 -0.70
CA GLU A 110 11.69 -15.41 -0.20
C GLU A 110 12.55 -16.02 -1.31
N GLU A 111 12.01 -16.24 -2.51
CA GLU A 111 12.76 -16.72 -3.68
C GLU A 111 13.83 -15.70 -4.12
N ALA A 112 13.52 -14.41 -4.03
CA ALA A 112 14.48 -13.34 -4.27
C ALA A 112 15.57 -13.22 -3.20
N CYS A 113 15.22 -13.39 -1.92
CA CYS A 113 16.13 -13.23 -0.79
C CYS A 113 17.06 -14.42 -0.60
N GLU A 114 16.67 -15.66 -0.92
CA GLU A 114 17.61 -16.80 -0.86
C GLU A 114 18.81 -16.60 -1.82
N ASP A 115 18.61 -15.92 -2.95
CA ASP A 115 19.68 -15.58 -3.90
C ASP A 115 20.40 -14.25 -3.59
N VAL A 116 19.81 -13.38 -2.76
CA VAL A 116 20.34 -12.03 -2.48
C VAL A 116 20.99 -11.93 -1.09
N GLU A 117 20.48 -12.54 -0.02
CA GLU A 117 21.11 -12.46 1.30
C GLU A 117 22.49 -13.13 1.34
N ASP A 118 22.64 -14.31 0.74
CA ASP A 118 23.93 -15.02 0.68
C ASP A 118 24.95 -14.30 -0.22
N VAL A 119 24.49 -13.60 -1.27
CA VAL A 119 25.38 -12.85 -2.18
C VAL A 119 25.70 -11.45 -1.62
N TYR A 120 24.77 -10.80 -0.92
CA TYR A 120 24.91 -9.41 -0.47
C TYR A 120 25.69 -9.30 0.85
N TRP A 121 25.54 -10.27 1.76
CA TRP A 121 26.31 -10.34 3.01
C TRP A 121 27.81 -10.50 2.76
N ASP A 122 28.19 -11.25 1.73
CA ASP A 122 29.58 -11.47 1.31
C ASP A 122 30.16 -10.32 0.45
N TYR A 123 29.33 -9.50 -0.22
CA TYR A 123 29.80 -8.50 -1.20
C TYR A 123 29.81 -7.05 -0.70
N VAL A 124 28.84 -6.64 0.12
CA VAL A 124 28.69 -5.26 0.60
C VAL A 124 29.10 -5.11 2.06
N GLY A 125 29.10 -6.22 2.79
CA GLY A 125 29.37 -6.25 4.22
C GLY A 125 28.21 -5.70 5.04
N PRO A 126 28.08 -6.12 6.31
CA PRO A 126 26.94 -5.77 7.17
C PRO A 126 26.71 -4.27 7.33
N LYS A 127 27.78 -3.48 7.19
CA LYS A 127 27.82 -2.06 7.52
C LYS A 127 27.18 -1.19 6.44
N GLU A 128 27.55 -1.37 5.17
CA GLU A 128 26.97 -0.60 4.06
C GLU A 128 25.50 -0.95 3.85
N TYR A 129 25.08 -2.20 4.11
CA TYR A 129 23.66 -2.57 4.11
C TYR A 129 22.87 -1.84 5.19
N LEU A 130 23.41 -1.78 6.42
CA LEU A 130 22.82 -1.01 7.52
C LEU A 130 22.72 0.48 7.20
N ILE A 131 23.71 1.06 6.51
CA ILE A 131 23.69 2.48 6.12
C ILE A 131 22.54 2.75 5.13
N ILE A 132 22.40 1.94 4.09
CA ILE A 132 21.34 2.10 3.08
C ILE A 132 19.95 1.95 3.72
N MET A 133 19.76 0.98 4.62
CA MET A 133 18.49 0.84 5.34
C MET A 133 18.22 2.03 6.26
N CYS A 134 19.22 2.51 6.98
CA CYS A 134 19.08 3.68 7.85
C CYS A 134 18.71 4.94 7.05
N ASP A 135 19.33 5.15 5.89
CA ASP A 135 19.03 6.30 5.02
C ASP A 135 17.60 6.21 4.47
N SER A 136 17.17 5.02 4.05
CA SER A 136 15.79 4.81 3.58
C SER A 136 14.76 5.06 4.68
N ILE A 137 15.01 4.60 5.91
CA ILE A 137 14.13 4.84 7.06
C ILE A 137 14.11 6.34 7.40
N LEU A 138 15.27 7.00 7.37
CA LEU A 138 15.39 8.43 7.63
C LEU A 138 14.56 9.25 6.63
N ASP A 139 14.64 8.93 5.34
CA ASP A 139 13.89 9.62 4.30
C ASP A 139 12.38 9.42 4.47
N SER A 140 11.92 8.20 4.75
CA SER A 140 10.51 7.92 5.00
C SER A 140 9.97 8.66 6.23
N VAL A 141 10.71 8.64 7.34
CA VAL A 141 10.32 9.35 8.58
C VAL A 141 10.30 10.86 8.36
N THR A 142 11.29 11.41 7.66
CA THR A 142 11.38 12.85 7.38
C THR A 142 10.27 13.31 6.43
N GLY A 143 9.97 12.51 5.41
CA GLY A 143 8.86 12.77 4.49
C GLY A 143 7.53 12.75 5.22
N PHE A 144 7.28 11.72 6.03
CA PHE A 144 6.05 11.62 6.84
C PHE A 144 5.88 12.80 7.80
N LEU A 145 6.94 13.19 8.52
CA LEU A 145 6.93 14.35 9.41
C LEU A 145 6.64 15.65 8.68
N THR A 146 7.22 15.82 7.49
CA THR A 146 7.01 17.02 6.65
C THR A 146 5.56 17.10 6.19
N THR A 147 4.98 15.98 5.74
CA THR A 147 3.56 15.90 5.37
C THR A 147 2.66 16.24 6.55
N MET A 148 2.91 15.68 7.74
CA MET A 148 2.14 16.03 8.93
C MET A 148 2.25 17.50 9.31
N MET A 149 3.44 18.10 9.21
CA MET A 149 3.62 19.53 9.49
C MET A 149 2.81 20.39 8.51
N ASN A 150 2.84 20.07 7.21
CA ASN A 150 2.05 20.79 6.21
C ASN A 150 0.55 20.67 6.49
N MET A 151 0.05 19.48 6.82
CA MET A 151 -1.37 19.28 7.16
C MET A 151 -1.80 20.04 8.42
N ILE A 152 -0.90 20.19 9.41
CA ILE A 152 -1.16 20.97 10.62
C ILE A 152 -1.19 22.47 10.28
N SER A 153 -0.22 22.94 9.49
CA SER A 153 -0.15 24.34 9.06
C SER A 153 -1.33 24.75 8.17
N GLU A 154 -1.77 23.88 7.26
CA GLU A 154 -2.97 24.11 6.43
C GLU A 154 -4.24 24.20 7.29
N LYS A 155 -4.36 23.38 8.34
CA LYS A 155 -5.46 23.49 9.30
C LYS A 155 -5.44 24.78 10.11
N GLU A 156 -4.26 25.24 10.52
CA GLU A 156 -4.12 26.50 11.27
C GLU A 156 -4.44 27.74 10.41
N GLU A 157 -4.18 27.69 9.09
CA GLU A 157 -4.58 28.75 8.15
C GLU A 157 -6.11 28.73 7.89
N GLU A 158 -6.71 27.54 7.73
CA GLU A 158 -8.15 27.39 7.52
C GLU A 158 -8.96 27.84 8.75
N ASP A 159 -8.49 27.53 9.97
CA ASP A 159 -9.10 27.98 11.23
C ASP A 159 -8.92 29.51 11.47
N ALA A 160 -7.89 30.14 10.89
CA ALA A 160 -7.62 31.58 11.03
C ALA A 160 -8.49 32.46 10.10
N ASP A 161 -8.86 31.94 8.92
CA ASP A 161 -9.73 32.64 7.97
C ASP A 161 -11.21 32.63 8.40
N ASP A 162 -11.64 31.64 9.20
CA ASP A 162 -13.00 31.57 9.76
C ASP A 162 -13.26 32.54 10.94
N GLU A 163 -12.22 33.12 11.55
CA GLU A 163 -12.35 34.09 12.67
C GLU A 163 -12.43 35.57 12.23
N LEU A 164 -12.30 35.88 10.93
CA LEU A 164 -12.26 37.25 10.39
C LEU A 164 -13.52 37.65 9.62
N LEU A 165 -14.70 37.42 10.21
CA LEU A 165 -15.98 37.98 9.76
C LEU A 165 -16.62 38.86 10.85
N ILE A 166 -15.92 39.93 11.24
CA ILE A 166 -16.55 41.05 11.97
C ILE A 166 -17.08 42.04 10.94
N ILE A 167 -18.40 41.95 10.73
CA ILE A 167 -19.23 42.93 10.05
C ILE A 167 -19.09 44.29 10.74
N VAL A 168 -18.75 45.34 10.00
CA VAL A 168 -18.98 46.74 10.37
C VAL A 168 -20.02 47.33 9.44
#